data_AF-K5ZQX7-F1
#
_entry.id   AF-K5ZQX7-F1
#
_cell.length_a   1.000
_cell.length_b   1.000
_cell.length_c   1.000
_cell.angle_alpha   90.00
_cell.angle_beta   90.00
_cell.angle_gamma   90.00
#
_symmetry.space_group_name_H-M   'P 1'
#
loop_
_entity.id
_entity.type
_entity.pdbx_description
1 polymer ?
#
loop_
_entity_poly.entity_id
_entity_poly.type
_entity_poly.pdbx_seq_one_letter_code
_entity_poly.pdbx_strand_id
1 'polypeptide(L)'
;MPLTIFIKQVLLGTCTSISFAESTPLRVCRNQRILIHKTFEGLATHGKCSMGWLFGFKLHLIINDKGEILNFMFTPANMDDREPLKQWNFLKNIKGKLCADKGYIGHALFENLFLNGIQLFTAVLSYIELTLNKSMVYLFDCLMLFFFKSYYLLVVFLL
;
A
#
# COMPACT_ATOMS: atom_id res chain seq x y z
N MET A 1 7.87 -12.84 -11.85
CA MET A 1 9.03 -11.97 -11.55
C MET A 1 9.47 -10.96 -12.62
N PRO A 2 9.40 -11.17 -13.95
CA PRO A 2 9.90 -10.16 -14.91
C PRO A 2 9.09 -8.86 -14.89
N LEU A 3 7.77 -8.95 -14.67
CA LEU A 3 6.87 -7.80 -14.62
C LEU A 3 7.08 -6.94 -13.36
N THR A 4 7.36 -7.55 -12.21
CA THR A 4 7.61 -6.82 -10.95
C THR A 4 8.88 -5.99 -11.05
N ILE A 5 9.90 -6.59 -11.66
CA ILE A 5 11.17 -5.95 -11.95
C ILE A 5 10.96 -4.81 -12.94
N PHE A 6 10.20 -5.05 -14.02
CA PHE A 6 9.88 -4.01 -15.00
C PHE A 6 9.18 -2.80 -14.36
N ILE A 7 8.15 -3.02 -13.54
CA ILE A 7 7.44 -1.92 -12.87
C ILE A 7 8.39 -1.16 -11.92
N LYS A 8 9.20 -1.88 -11.13
CA LYS A 8 10.15 -1.23 -10.21
C LYS A 8 11.31 -0.51 -10.92
N GLN A 9 11.66 -0.91 -12.14
CA GLN A 9 12.75 -0.31 -12.89
C GLN A 9 12.29 0.83 -13.81
N VAL A 10 11.08 0.75 -14.37
CA VAL A 10 10.65 1.61 -15.47
C VAL A 10 9.48 2.53 -15.10
N LEU A 11 8.58 2.09 -14.21
CA LEU A 11 7.33 2.81 -13.93
C LEU A 11 7.33 3.58 -12.61
N LEU A 12 8.47 3.64 -11.90
CA LEU A 12 8.57 4.42 -10.67
C LEU A 12 8.77 5.90 -10.98
N GLY A 13 7.91 6.73 -10.39
CA GLY A 13 7.99 8.18 -10.44
C GLY A 13 9.01 8.76 -9.45
N THR A 14 9.09 10.09 -9.44
CA THR A 14 9.96 10.83 -8.53
C THR A 14 9.21 11.34 -7.32
N CYS A 15 9.82 11.21 -6.13
CA CYS A 15 9.26 11.79 -4.92
C CYS A 15 9.26 13.31 -5.02
N THR A 16 8.10 13.91 -4.79
CA THR A 16 7.91 15.35 -4.69
C THR A 16 8.09 15.76 -3.23
N SER A 17 7.06 16.34 -2.61
CA SER A 17 7.04 16.76 -1.21
C SER A 17 5.91 16.12 -0.41
N ILE A 18 4.88 15.62 -1.09
CA ILE A 18 3.71 15.00 -0.49
C ILE A 18 3.52 13.64 -1.15
N SER A 19 3.44 12.61 -0.32
CA SER A 19 3.20 11.24 -0.73
C SER A 19 2.00 10.67 0.02
N PHE A 20 1.33 9.70 -0.59
CA PHE A 20 0.19 9.00 0.00
C PHE A 20 0.49 7.51 0.09
N ALA A 21 0.27 6.90 1.26
CA ALA A 21 0.44 5.48 1.49
C ALA A 21 -0.90 4.82 1.85
N GLU A 22 -1.23 3.75 1.13
CA GLU A 22 -2.47 2.99 1.33
C GLU A 22 -2.22 1.49 1.25
N SER A 23 -2.99 0.72 2.03
CA SER A 23 -2.98 -0.74 1.95
C SER A 23 -4.28 -1.23 1.33
N THR A 24 -4.20 -2.15 0.37
CA THR A 24 -5.39 -2.75 -0.23
C THR A 24 -5.34 -4.28 -0.16
N PRO A 25 -6.40 -4.93 0.32
CA PRO A 25 -6.44 -6.38 0.42
C PRO A 25 -6.60 -7.03 -0.95
N LEU A 26 -5.70 -7.95 -1.27
CA LEU A 26 -5.71 -8.76 -2.48
C LEU A 26 -6.20 -10.16 -2.16
N ARG A 27 -7.48 -10.41 -2.47
CA ARG A 27 -8.09 -11.74 -2.32
C ARG A 27 -7.61 -12.64 -3.43
N VAL A 28 -6.95 -13.74 -3.09
CA VAL A 28 -6.49 -14.74 -4.06
C VAL A 28 -7.62 -15.67 -4.49
N CYS A 29 -8.49 -16.04 -3.56
CA CYS A 29 -9.66 -16.86 -3.85
C CYS A 29 -10.86 -16.46 -2.97
N ARG A 30 -12.04 -16.98 -3.30
CA ARG A 30 -13.21 -16.92 -2.40
C ARG A 30 -12.95 -17.80 -1.17
N ASN A 31 -13.52 -17.42 -0.02
CA ASN A 31 -13.30 -18.15 1.23
C ASN A 31 -13.68 -19.63 1.15
N GLN A 32 -14.68 -19.98 0.33
CA GLN A 32 -15.13 -21.35 0.09
C GLN A 32 -14.08 -22.25 -0.60
N ARG A 33 -13.12 -21.67 -1.33
CA ARG A 33 -12.14 -22.42 -2.14
C ARG A 33 -10.75 -22.48 -1.53
N ILE A 34 -10.56 -21.93 -0.32
CA ILE A 34 -9.25 -21.84 0.33
C ILE A 34 -8.60 -23.21 0.48
N LEU A 35 -9.35 -24.22 0.92
CA LEU A 35 -8.85 -25.57 1.16
C LEU A 35 -8.38 -26.30 -0.11
N ILE A 36 -8.83 -25.86 -1.30
CA ILE A 36 -8.51 -26.49 -2.58
C ILE A 36 -7.45 -25.67 -3.34
N HIS A 37 -7.13 -24.47 -2.86
CA HIS A 37 -6.25 -23.53 -3.53
C HIS A 37 -4.77 -23.92 -3.35
N LYS A 38 -4.07 -24.19 -4.47
CA LYS A 38 -2.67 -24.65 -4.46
C LYS A 38 -1.65 -23.61 -4.96
N THR A 39 -2.08 -22.64 -5.76
CA THR A 39 -1.17 -21.73 -6.50
C THR A 39 -0.30 -20.84 -5.61
N PHE A 40 -0.83 -20.45 -4.45
CA PHE A 40 -0.15 -19.59 -3.46
C PHE A 40 -0.11 -20.27 -2.09
N GLU A 41 -0.08 -21.61 -2.08
CA GLU A 41 0.09 -22.39 -0.86
C GLU A 41 1.42 -22.01 -0.17
N GLY A 42 1.37 -21.78 1.14
CA GLY A 42 2.53 -21.30 1.92
C GLY A 42 2.89 -19.82 1.75
N LEU A 43 2.30 -19.10 0.79
CA LEU A 43 2.53 -17.66 0.56
C LEU A 43 1.34 -16.81 1.00
N ALA A 44 0.14 -17.17 0.54
CA ALA A 44 -1.09 -16.47 0.90
C ALA A 44 -1.51 -16.85 2.32
N THR A 45 -1.98 -15.87 3.10
CA THR A 45 -2.42 -16.09 4.49
C THR A 45 -3.85 -15.61 4.70
N HIS A 46 -4.44 -16.04 5.82
CA HIS A 46 -5.72 -15.52 6.29
C HIS A 46 -5.52 -14.17 6.97
N GLY A 47 -6.19 -13.13 6.48
CA GLY A 47 -6.19 -11.80 7.08
C GLY A 47 -7.59 -11.31 7.40
N LYS A 48 -7.70 -10.36 8.32
CA LYS A 48 -8.94 -9.63 8.59
C LYS A 48 -8.79 -8.19 8.09
N CYS A 49 -9.72 -7.76 7.25
CA CYS A 49 -9.85 -6.37 6.85
C CYS A 49 -11.20 -5.81 7.29
N SER A 50 -11.42 -4.51 7.06
CA SER A 50 -12.71 -3.84 7.30
C SER A 50 -13.88 -4.58 6.64
N MET A 51 -13.66 -5.11 5.44
CA MET A 51 -14.63 -5.89 4.66
C MET A 51 -14.69 -7.39 5.03
N GLY A 52 -14.12 -7.79 6.18
CA GLY A 52 -14.14 -9.16 6.70
C GLY A 52 -12.89 -9.99 6.41
N TRP A 53 -13.02 -11.31 6.54
CA TRP A 53 -11.92 -12.26 6.35
C TRP A 53 -11.55 -12.39 4.88
N LEU A 54 -10.24 -12.39 4.61
CA LEU A 54 -9.65 -12.65 3.30
C LEU A 54 -8.61 -13.76 3.38
N PHE A 55 -8.38 -14.43 2.26
CA PHE A 55 -7.22 -15.27 2.03
C PHE A 55 -6.44 -14.71 0.84
N GLY A 56 -5.18 -14.35 1.08
CA GLY A 56 -4.35 -13.70 0.07
C GLY A 56 -3.28 -12.80 0.67
N PHE A 57 -3.15 -11.61 0.10
CA PHE A 57 -2.08 -10.65 0.37
C PHE A 57 -2.65 -9.27 0.66
N LYS A 58 -1.80 -8.35 1.08
CA LYS A 58 -2.05 -6.91 1.06
C LYS A 58 -1.05 -6.25 0.12
N LEU A 59 -1.54 -5.32 -0.70
CA LEU A 59 -0.71 -4.44 -1.51
C LEU A 59 -0.56 -3.12 -0.78
N HIS A 60 0.66 -2.77 -0.42
CA HIS A 60 1.01 -1.44 0.08
C HIS A 60 1.54 -0.62 -1.08
N LEU A 61 0.92 0.52 -1.34
CA LEU A 61 1.29 1.43 -2.42
C LEU A 61 1.64 2.79 -1.85
N ILE A 62 2.71 3.40 -2.36
CA ILE A 62 3.04 4.81 -2.15
C ILE A 62 3.00 5.53 -3.48
N ILE A 63 2.23 6.62 -3.55
CA ILE A 63 2.19 7.52 -4.70
C ILE A 63 2.59 8.94 -4.33
N ASN A 64 2.96 9.74 -5.32
CA ASN A 64 3.09 11.18 -5.15
C ASN A 64 1.76 11.91 -5.41
N ASP A 65 1.78 13.21 -5.17
CA ASP A 65 0.72 14.18 -5.51
C ASP A 65 0.46 14.35 -7.02
N LYS A 66 1.08 13.57 -7.90
CA LYS A 66 0.76 13.52 -9.34
C LYS A 66 0.12 12.19 -9.75
N GLY A 67 -0.05 11.26 -8.81
CA GLY A 67 -0.56 9.91 -9.08
C GLY A 67 0.49 8.94 -9.64
N GLU A 68 1.78 9.30 -9.62
CA GLU A 68 2.86 8.40 -10.02
C GLU A 68 3.21 7.46 -8.86
N ILE A 69 3.48 6.19 -9.18
CA ILE A 69 3.88 5.20 -8.18
C ILE A 69 5.32 5.47 -7.73
N LEU A 70 5.53 5.71 -6.45
CA LEU A 70 6.87 5.86 -5.87
C LEU A 70 7.45 4.52 -5.43
N ASN A 71 6.62 3.67 -4.81
CA ASN A 71 7.00 2.32 -4.43
C ASN A 71 5.77 1.45 -4.16
N PHE A 72 5.94 0.14 -4.22
CA PHE A 72 4.93 -0.82 -3.82
C PHE A 72 5.56 -2.06 -3.17
N MET A 73 4.77 -2.75 -2.35
CA MET A 73 5.15 -4.00 -1.71
C MET A 73 3.93 -4.90 -1.47
N PHE A 74 4.15 -6.21 -1.60
CA PHE A 74 3.17 -7.22 -1.18
C PHE A 74 3.55 -7.77 0.19
N THR A 75 2.57 -7.88 1.07
CA THR A 75 2.70 -8.55 2.36
C THR A 75 1.64 -9.64 2.50
N PRO A 76 1.88 -10.66 3.33
CA PRO A 76 0.84 -11.61 3.73
C PRO A 76 -0.36 -10.90 4.35
N ALA A 77 -1.58 -11.40 4.13
CA ALA A 77 -2.80 -10.73 4.59
C ALA A 77 -2.93 -10.59 6.12
N ASN A 78 -2.23 -11.43 6.89
CA ASN A 78 -2.18 -11.36 8.36
C ASN A 78 -1.19 -10.31 8.89
N MET A 79 -0.37 -9.70 8.04
CA MET A 79 0.61 -8.71 8.46
C MET A 79 -0.07 -7.38 8.82
N ASP A 80 0.44 -6.73 9.86
CA ASP A 80 0.01 -5.39 10.26
C ASP A 80 0.45 -4.35 9.22
N ASP A 81 -0.43 -3.39 8.91
CA ASP A 81 -0.18 -2.40 7.85
C ASP A 81 1.02 -1.49 8.18
N ARG A 82 1.41 -1.40 9.45
CA ARG A 82 2.57 -0.63 9.91
C ARG A 82 3.91 -1.26 9.58
N GLU A 83 3.98 -2.57 9.40
CA GLU A 83 5.25 -3.28 9.13
C GLU A 83 5.96 -2.79 7.87
N PRO A 84 5.27 -2.59 6.72
CA PRO A 84 5.85 -1.98 5.53
C PRO A 84 6.59 -0.67 5.77
N LEU A 85 6.02 0.23 6.58
CA LEU A 85 6.61 1.54 6.84
C LEU A 85 7.83 1.47 7.78
N LYS A 86 8.12 0.31 8.37
CA LYS A 86 9.37 0.09 9.11
C LYS A 86 10.52 -0.36 8.19
N GLN A 87 10.20 -0.80 6.98
CA GLN A 87 11.20 -1.33 6.06
C GLN A 87 11.87 -0.20 5.25
N TRP A 88 13.18 -0.07 5.40
CA TRP A 88 13.98 0.90 4.65
C TRP A 88 13.77 0.82 3.13
N ASN A 89 13.69 -0.38 2.57
CA ASN A 89 13.52 -0.57 1.13
C ASN A 89 12.19 -0.03 0.60
N PHE A 90 11.16 0.03 1.44
CA PHE A 90 9.86 0.58 1.06
C PHE A 90 9.89 2.11 1.04
N LEU A 91 10.70 2.73 1.89
CA LEU A 91 10.77 4.18 2.08
C LEU A 91 12.02 4.85 1.50
N LYS A 92 12.93 4.09 0.90
CA LYS A 92 14.25 4.56 0.44
C LYS A 92 14.24 5.89 -0.34
N ASN A 93 13.22 6.11 -1.16
CA ASN A 93 13.10 7.29 -2.02
C ASN A 93 12.03 8.28 -1.56
N ILE A 94 11.43 8.06 -0.38
CA ILE A 94 10.32 8.87 0.14
C ILE A 94 10.87 9.90 1.13
N LYS A 95 10.49 11.17 0.95
CA LYS A 95 10.88 12.28 1.83
C LYS A 95 9.73 13.27 1.95
N GLY A 96 9.74 14.08 3.00
CA GLY A 96 8.72 15.11 3.20
C GLY A 96 7.48 14.58 3.89
N LYS A 97 6.29 14.99 3.45
CA LYS A 97 5.02 14.63 4.08
C LYS A 97 4.50 13.30 3.53
N LEU A 98 4.20 12.36 4.42
CA LEU A 98 3.56 11.09 4.08
C LEU A 98 2.17 11.04 4.70
N CYS A 99 1.13 11.13 3.88
CA CYS A 99 -0.26 10.96 4.27
C CYS A 99 -0.61 9.48 4.26
N ALA A 100 -1.14 8.96 5.36
CA ALA A 100 -1.51 7.56 5.48
C ALA A 100 -2.82 7.38 6.25
N ASP A 101 -3.40 6.20 6.11
CA ASP A 101 -4.65 5.85 6.75
C ASP A 101 -4.52 5.66 8.28
N LYS A 102 -5.64 5.62 8.99
CA LYS A 102 -5.65 5.47 10.47
C LYS A 102 -4.96 4.18 10.93
N GLY A 103 -4.95 3.14 10.10
CA GLY A 103 -4.25 1.87 10.36
C GLY A 103 -2.74 2.04 10.61
N TYR A 104 -2.14 3.13 10.14
CA TYR A 104 -0.72 3.41 10.27
C TYR A 104 -0.33 4.17 11.55
N ILE A 105 -1.25 4.36 12.50
CA ILE A 105 -0.95 5.03 13.76
C ILE A 105 -0.03 4.16 14.64
N GLY A 106 1.10 4.74 15.05
CA GLY A 106 1.99 4.16 16.05
C GLY A 106 3.09 5.14 16.46
N HIS A 107 3.31 5.31 17.77
CA HIS A 107 4.28 6.28 18.31
C HIS A 107 5.70 6.01 17.81
N ALA A 108 6.20 4.79 18.02
CA ALA A 108 7.53 4.39 17.57
C ALA A 108 7.69 4.48 16.04
N LEU A 109 6.61 4.24 15.29
CA LEU A 109 6.63 4.39 13.83
C LEU A 109 6.78 5.85 13.44
N PHE A 110 6.01 6.74 14.07
CA PHE A 110 6.08 8.18 13.83
C PHE A 110 7.49 8.73 14.11
N GLU A 111 8.08 8.39 15.25
CA GLU A 111 9.44 8.83 15.61
C GLU A 111 10.49 8.33 14.62
N ASN A 112 10.42 7.04 14.26
CA ASN A 112 11.35 6.46 13.29
C ASN A 112 11.23 7.11 11.91
N LEU A 113 10.01 7.42 11.46
CA LEU A 113 9.80 8.12 10.18
C LEU A 113 10.31 9.55 10.24
N PHE A 114 10.08 10.25 11.35
CA PHE A 114 10.54 11.62 11.54
C PHE A 114 12.08 11.71 11.51
N LEU A 115 12.78 10.78 12.16
CA LEU A 115 14.24 10.67 12.10
C LEU A 115 14.77 10.40 10.69
N ASN A 116 13.98 9.71 9.85
CA ASN A 116 14.29 9.47 8.45
C ASN A 116 13.88 10.64 7.51
N GLY A 117 13.44 11.78 8.07
CA GLY A 117 13.02 12.94 7.29
C GLY A 117 11.64 12.80 6.65
N ILE A 118 10.79 11.93 7.19
CA ILE A 118 9.41 11.69 6.74
C ILE A 118 8.45 12.12 7.85
N GLN A 119 7.62 13.11 7.57
CA GLN A 119 6.57 13.56 8.49
C GLN A 119 5.28 12.80 8.18
N LEU A 120 4.90 11.86 9.06
CA LEU A 120 3.69 11.06 8.90
C LEU A 120 2.45 11.84 9.34
N PHE A 121 1.51 12.04 8.42
CA PHE A 121 0.17 12.57 8.67
C PHE A 121 -0.84 11.43 8.55
N THR A 122 -1.64 11.19 9.59
CA THR A 122 -2.70 10.18 9.52
C THR A 122 -4.07 10.83 9.34
N ALA A 123 -5.04 10.09 8.81
CA ALA A 123 -6.41 10.57 8.53
C ALA A 123 -7.08 11.36 9.68
N VAL A 124 -6.72 11.06 10.94
CA VAL A 124 -7.23 11.77 12.13
C VAL A 124 -6.65 13.19 12.25
N LEU A 125 -5.41 13.40 11.83
CA LEU A 125 -4.71 14.71 11.81
C LEU A 125 -4.96 15.48 10.51
N SER A 126 -5.38 14.78 9.45
CA SER A 126 -5.46 15.33 8.10
C SER A 126 -6.76 16.08 7.79
N TYR A 127 -7.77 16.02 8.66
CA TYR A 127 -9.04 16.72 8.46
C TYR A 127 -8.89 18.25 8.43
N ILE A 128 -7.82 18.79 9.05
CA ILE A 128 -7.59 20.24 9.15
C ILE A 128 -6.64 20.75 8.04
N GLU A 129 -5.64 19.96 7.62
CA GLU A 129 -4.69 20.36 6.55
C GLU A 129 -5.12 19.93 5.11
N LEU A 130 -5.90 18.85 4.93
CA LEU A 130 -6.28 18.33 3.59
C LEU A 130 -7.51 19.01 2.97
N THR A 131 -8.06 20.04 3.60
CA THR A 131 -9.18 20.84 3.06
C THR A 131 -8.88 21.41 1.65
N LEU A 132 -7.61 21.40 1.23
CA LEU A 132 -7.14 21.92 -0.05
C LEU A 132 -7.20 20.93 -1.23
N ASN A 133 -7.37 19.61 -1.04
CA ASN A 133 -7.25 18.64 -2.16
C ASN A 133 -8.16 17.40 -2.05
N LYS A 134 -9.47 17.60 -1.81
CA LYS A 134 -10.47 16.50 -1.87
C LYS A 134 -10.40 15.71 -3.18
N SER A 135 -10.21 16.39 -4.32
CA SER A 135 -10.10 15.75 -5.64
C SER A 135 -8.96 14.72 -5.72
N MET A 136 -7.84 14.94 -5.04
CA MET A 136 -6.69 14.03 -5.07
C MET A 136 -6.88 12.80 -4.19
N VAL A 137 -7.60 12.93 -3.07
CA VAL A 137 -8.00 11.77 -2.24
C VAL A 137 -8.97 10.89 -3.03
N TYR A 138 -9.97 11.49 -3.68
CA TYR A 138 -10.85 10.77 -4.60
C TYR A 138 -10.09 10.17 -5.78
N LEU A 139 -9.13 10.88 -6.35
CA LEU A 139 -8.29 10.37 -7.44
C LEU A 139 -7.46 9.18 -6.95
N PHE A 140 -6.97 9.19 -5.70
CA PHE A 140 -6.23 8.09 -5.11
C PHE A 140 -7.11 6.88 -4.86
N ASP A 141 -8.29 7.05 -4.26
CA ASP A 141 -9.28 5.98 -4.11
C ASP A 141 -9.67 5.38 -5.48
N CYS A 142 -9.89 6.24 -6.49
CA CYS A 142 -10.19 5.82 -7.85
C CYS A 142 -9.00 5.13 -8.53
N LEU A 143 -7.77 5.62 -8.36
CA LEU A 143 -6.54 4.98 -8.86
C LEU A 143 -6.37 3.62 -8.22
N MET A 144 -6.53 3.50 -6.90
CA MET A 144 -6.46 2.22 -6.20
C MET A 144 -7.52 1.24 -6.73
N LEU A 145 -8.75 1.70 -7.00
CA LEU A 145 -9.79 0.88 -7.64
C LEU A 145 -9.47 0.50 -9.09
N PHE A 146 -8.84 1.40 -9.86
CA PHE A 146 -8.44 1.16 -11.25
C PHE A 146 -7.26 0.18 -11.33
N PHE A 147 -6.27 0.36 -10.45
CA PHE A 147 -5.23 -0.62 -10.19
C PHE A 147 -5.86 -1.95 -9.74
N PHE A 148 -6.89 -1.95 -8.89
CA PHE A 148 -7.54 -3.19 -8.45
C PHE A 148 -8.18 -4.00 -9.59
N LYS A 149 -8.87 -3.32 -10.52
CA LYS A 149 -9.54 -3.97 -11.66
C LYS A 149 -8.58 -4.47 -12.73
N SER A 150 -7.52 -3.72 -13.03
CA SER A 150 -6.53 -4.14 -14.04
C SER A 150 -5.47 -5.11 -13.49
N TYR A 151 -5.17 -5.07 -12.18
CA TYR A 151 -4.01 -5.74 -11.61
C TYR A 151 -4.32 -7.01 -10.83
N TYR A 152 -5.58 -7.45 -10.76
CA TYR A 152 -5.89 -8.82 -10.33
C TYR A 152 -5.15 -9.85 -11.22
N LEU A 153 -5.04 -9.55 -12.51
CA LEU A 153 -4.21 -10.31 -13.44
C LEU A 153 -2.71 -10.13 -13.14
N LEU A 154 -2.29 -8.92 -12.77
CA LEU A 154 -0.89 -8.62 -12.45
C LEU A 154 -0.40 -9.40 -11.23
N VAL A 155 -1.19 -9.52 -10.15
CA VAL A 155 -0.84 -10.30 -8.95
C VAL A 155 -0.59 -11.78 -9.30
N VAL A 156 -1.35 -12.34 -10.25
CA VAL A 156 -1.13 -13.70 -10.77
C VAL A 156 0.17 -13.84 -11.58
N PHE A 157 0.66 -12.76 -12.19
CA PHE A 157 1.92 -12.75 -12.95
C PHE A 157 3.14 -12.29 -12.13
N LEU A 158 2.91 -11.61 -11.00
CA LEU A 158 3.95 -10.99 -10.17
C LEU A 158 4.48 -11.92 -9.07
N LEU A 159 3.62 -12.77 -8.50
CA LEU A 159 3.96 -13.79 -7.49
C LEU A 159 4.12 -15.15 -8.17
#